data_AF-N0AW66-F1
#
_entry.id   AF-N0AW66-F1
#
_cell.length_a   1.000
_cell.length_b   1.000
_cell.length_c   1.000
_cell.angle_alpha   90.00
_cell.angle_beta   90.00
_cell.angle_gamma   90.00
#
_symmetry.space_group_name_H-M   'P 1'
#
loop_
_entity.id
_entity.type
_entity.pdbx_description
1 polymer ?
#
loop_
_entity_poly.entity_id
_entity_poly.type
_entity_poly.pdbx_seq_one_letter_code
_entity_poly.pdbx_strand_id
1 'polypeptide(L)'
;MVEGFDELIANTRFIKGGNEMNSLTSIPNIGEVLAQKLIDVGINSPENLIEVGSKEAFIRIKHADDSACINMLYALEGAIQGVRWHSLSDETKRELKQFFKAL
;
A
#
# COMPACT_ATOMS: atom_id res chain seq x y z
N MET A 1 -3.27 26.82 27.05
CA MET A 1 -4.61 26.39 26.60
C MET A 1 -4.53 26.10 25.10
N VAL A 2 -3.98 24.95 24.72
CA VAL A 2 -3.87 24.49 23.31
C VAL A 2 -4.53 23.13 23.09
N GLU A 3 -5.39 22.68 24.01
CA GLU A 3 -5.96 21.33 23.98
C GLU A 3 -7.06 21.12 22.92
N GLY A 4 -7.46 22.17 22.17
CA GLY A 4 -8.54 22.07 21.19
C GLY A 4 -8.13 21.76 19.75
N PHE A 5 -6.85 21.92 19.38
CA PHE A 5 -6.40 21.73 18.00
C PHE A 5 -6.05 20.26 17.69
N ASP A 6 -5.41 19.58 18.65
CA ASP A 6 -5.05 18.16 18.51
C ASP A 6 -6.30 17.26 18.44
N GLU A 7 -7.36 17.59 19.19
CA GLU A 7 -8.62 16.85 19.20
C GLU A 7 -9.42 17.03 17.89
N LEU A 8 -9.32 18.20 17.24
CA LEU A 8 -9.92 18.46 15.92
C LEU A 8 -9.18 17.70 14.79
N ILE A 9 -7.86 17.59 14.87
CA ILE A 9 -7.07 16.75 13.94
C ILE A 9 -7.35 15.26 14.17
N ALA A 10 -7.48 14.82 15.42
CA ALA A 10 -7.85 13.45 15.76
C ALA A 10 -9.26 13.10 15.25
N ASN A 11 -10.25 13.99 15.43
CA ASN A 11 -11.61 13.77 14.92
C ASN A 11 -11.69 13.80 13.38
N THR A 12 -10.82 14.57 12.70
CA THR A 12 -10.72 14.53 11.23
C THR A 12 -10.16 13.20 10.71
N ARG A 13 -9.28 12.52 11.47
CA ARG A 13 -8.79 11.18 11.11
C ARG A 13 -9.90 10.12 11.11
N PHE A 14 -10.88 10.22 12.00
CA PHE A 14 -11.99 9.24 12.06
C PHE A 14 -12.97 9.33 10.88
N ILE A 15 -13.14 10.51 10.26
CA ILE A 15 -14.04 10.68 9.09
C ILE A 15 -13.36 10.29 7.75
N LYS A 16 -12.02 10.18 7.71
CA LYS A 16 -11.26 9.95 6.47
C LYS A 16 -11.16 8.49 6.02
N GLY A 17 -11.19 7.52 6.94
CA GLY A 17 -10.86 6.12 6.63
C GLY A 17 -11.74 5.47 5.55
N GLY A 18 -13.01 5.89 5.41
CA GLY A 18 -13.90 5.36 4.38
C GLY A 18 -13.53 5.76 2.96
N ASN A 19 -12.93 6.93 2.74
CA ASN A 19 -12.56 7.39 1.40
C ASN A 19 -11.24 6.76 0.93
N GLU A 20 -10.26 6.63 1.83
CA GLU A 20 -8.96 6.01 1.57
C GLU A 20 -9.13 4.53 1.20
N MET A 21 -9.92 3.79 1.98
CA MET A 21 -10.27 2.40 1.69
C MET A 21 -10.94 2.25 0.33
N ASN A 22 -11.95 3.08 0.02
CA ASN A 22 -12.64 3.01 -1.28
C ASN A 22 -11.70 3.35 -2.44
N SER A 23 -10.80 4.31 -2.27
CA SER A 23 -9.84 4.71 -3.31
C SER A 23 -8.82 3.61 -3.59
N LEU A 24 -8.19 3.05 -2.55
CA LEU A 24 -7.21 1.98 -2.70
C LEU A 24 -7.83 0.67 -3.21
N THR A 25 -9.05 0.32 -2.77
CA THR A 25 -9.72 -0.90 -3.27
C THR A 25 -10.26 -0.77 -4.69
N SER A 26 -10.25 0.43 -5.27
CA SER A 26 -10.69 0.67 -6.65
C SER A 26 -9.63 0.34 -7.71
N ILE A 27 -8.36 0.20 -7.33
CA ILE A 27 -7.24 -0.11 -8.24
C ILE A 27 -6.94 -1.62 -8.26
N PRO A 28 -6.37 -2.17 -9.35
CA PRO A 28 -6.22 -3.61 -9.48
C PRO A 28 -5.32 -4.20 -8.39
N ASN A 29 -5.63 -5.43 -7.98
CA ASN A 29 -4.88 -6.24 -7.02
C ASN A 29 -4.93 -5.78 -5.55
N ILE A 30 -5.57 -4.66 -5.24
CA ILE A 30 -5.69 -4.17 -3.86
C ILE A 30 -7.08 -4.52 -3.32
N GLY A 31 -7.16 -5.59 -2.53
CA GLY A 31 -8.35 -5.92 -1.72
C GLY A 31 -8.33 -5.21 -0.37
N GLU A 32 -9.43 -5.27 0.38
CA GLU A 32 -9.60 -4.59 1.68
C GLU A 32 -8.44 -4.84 2.65
N VAL A 33 -7.95 -6.08 2.73
CA VAL A 33 -6.83 -6.44 3.62
C VAL A 33 -5.54 -5.70 3.23
N LEU A 34 -5.23 -5.60 1.93
CA LEU A 34 -4.02 -4.93 1.48
C LEU A 34 -4.18 -3.40 1.55
N ALA A 35 -5.38 -2.88 1.28
CA ALA A 35 -5.69 -1.46 1.50
C ALA A 35 -5.50 -1.06 2.96
N GLN A 36 -6.00 -1.87 3.90
CA GLN A 36 -5.82 -1.60 5.32
C GLN A 36 -4.33 -1.60 5.72
N LYS A 37 -3.55 -2.58 5.23
CA LYS A 37 -2.10 -2.61 5.47
C LYS A 37 -1.38 -1.39 4.93
N LEU A 38 -1.78 -0.89 3.77
CA LEU A 38 -1.23 0.34 3.19
C LEU A 38 -1.55 1.55 4.08
N ILE A 39 -2.80 1.70 4.51
CA ILE A 39 -3.23 2.79 5.39
C ILE A 39 -2.49 2.73 6.74
N ASP A 40 -2.34 1.53 7.31
CA ASP A 40 -1.64 1.33 8.59
C ASP A 40 -0.16 1.77 8.52
N VAL A 41 0.44 1.73 7.33
CA VAL A 41 1.81 2.22 7.08
C VAL A 41 1.88 3.62 6.44
N GLY A 42 0.76 4.34 6.48
CA GLY A 42 0.65 5.74 6.05
C GLY A 42 0.53 5.93 4.53
N ILE A 43 0.15 4.90 3.79
CA ILE A 43 -0.12 4.95 2.34
C ILE A 43 -1.63 4.96 2.11
N ASN A 44 -2.18 6.14 1.89
CA ASN A 44 -3.62 6.38 2.01
C ASN A 44 -4.34 6.59 0.67
N SER A 45 -3.61 6.58 -0.46
CA SER A 45 -4.20 6.74 -1.79
C SER A 45 -3.38 6.06 -2.88
N PRO A 46 -3.98 5.76 -4.06
CA PRO A 46 -3.26 5.28 -5.24
C PRO A 46 -2.09 6.18 -5.65
N GLU A 47 -2.26 7.50 -5.60
CA GLU A 47 -1.22 8.47 -5.96
C GLU A 47 -0.03 8.37 -5.00
N ASN A 48 -0.31 8.20 -3.70
CA ASN A 48 0.74 8.02 -2.72
C ASN A 48 1.44 6.66 -2.87
N LEU A 49 0.71 5.59 -3.21
CA LEU A 49 1.31 4.30 -3.55
C LEU A 49 2.24 4.40 -4.77
N ILE A 50 1.84 5.15 -5.81
CA ILE A 50 2.66 5.42 -7.00
C ILE A 50 3.91 6.21 -6.63
N GLU A 51 3.77 7.24 -5.81
CA GLU A 51 4.89 8.08 -5.35
C GLU A 51 5.91 7.29 -4.51
N VAL A 52 5.42 6.45 -3.60
CA VAL A 52 6.25 5.62 -2.71
C VAL A 52 6.89 4.45 -3.48
N GLY A 53 6.17 3.85 -4.42
CA GLY A 53 6.62 2.68 -5.16
C GLY A 53 6.37 1.35 -4.43
N SER A 54 6.28 0.27 -5.20
CA SER A 54 5.92 -1.07 -4.69
C SER A 54 6.92 -1.62 -3.67
N LYS A 55 8.22 -1.42 -3.90
CA LYS A 55 9.32 -1.93 -3.06
C LYS A 55 9.32 -1.30 -1.67
N GLU A 56 9.20 0.03 -1.60
CA GLU A 56 9.18 0.75 -0.33
C GLU A 56 7.86 0.51 0.42
N ALA A 57 6.72 0.52 -0.28
CA ALA A 57 5.44 0.15 0.32
C ALA A 57 5.49 -1.26 0.93
N PHE A 58 6.10 -2.21 0.22
CA PHE A 58 6.30 -3.57 0.72
C PHE A 58 7.21 -3.62 1.95
N ILE A 59 8.33 -2.88 1.97
CA ILE A 59 9.23 -2.82 3.14
C ILE A 59 8.46 -2.32 4.37
N ARG A 60 7.69 -1.24 4.24
CA ARG A 60 6.91 -0.69 5.34
C ARG A 60 5.89 -1.70 5.88
N ILE A 61 5.16 -2.37 4.98
CA ILE A 61 4.22 -3.43 5.38
C ILE A 61 4.97 -4.58 6.05
N LYS A 62 6.09 -5.05 5.49
CA LYS A 62 6.89 -6.15 6.03
C LYS A 62 7.44 -5.86 7.43
N HIS A 63 7.76 -4.60 7.73
CA HIS A 63 8.18 -4.19 9.07
C HIS A 63 7.05 -4.22 10.11
N ALA A 64 5.81 -3.98 9.68
CA ALA A 64 4.62 -4.03 10.53
C ALA A 64 4.01 -5.45 10.63
N ASP A 65 4.19 -6.26 9.59
CA ASP A 65 3.62 -7.60 9.42
C ASP A 65 4.58 -8.53 8.67
N ASP A 66 5.14 -9.49 9.39
CA ASP A 66 6.12 -10.45 8.87
C ASP A 66 5.54 -11.49 7.89
N SER A 67 4.20 -11.58 7.79
CA SER A 67 3.50 -12.45 6.84
C SER A 67 3.51 -11.92 5.39
N ALA A 68 4.05 -10.71 5.16
CA ALA A 68 4.17 -10.11 3.84
C ALA A 68 4.96 -11.01 2.87
N CYS A 69 4.29 -11.48 1.81
CA CYS A 69 4.84 -12.44 0.85
C CYS A 69 5.08 -11.81 -0.54
N ILE A 70 5.84 -12.51 -1.39
CA ILE A 70 6.16 -12.05 -2.75
C ILE A 70 4.93 -11.69 -3.59
N ASN A 71 3.80 -12.38 -3.42
CA ASN A 71 2.57 -12.08 -4.15
C ASN A 71 2.00 -10.71 -3.77
N MET A 72 2.21 -10.25 -2.54
CA MET A 72 1.85 -8.91 -2.11
C MET A 72 2.70 -7.86 -2.84
N LEU A 73 4.02 -8.09 -2.97
CA LEU A 73 4.89 -7.20 -3.74
C LEU A 73 4.45 -7.13 -5.21
N TYR A 74 4.08 -8.25 -5.83
CA TYR A 74 3.53 -8.25 -7.19
C TYR A 74 2.17 -7.53 -7.27
N ALA A 75 1.30 -7.69 -6.27
CA ALA A 75 0.03 -6.98 -6.22
C ALA A 75 0.23 -5.46 -6.19
N LEU A 76 1.18 -4.96 -5.39
CA LEU A 76 1.53 -3.54 -5.31
C LEU A 76 2.08 -3.02 -6.64
N GLU A 77 3.01 -3.73 -7.27
CA GLU A 77 3.54 -3.32 -8.58
C GLU A 77 2.45 -3.34 -9.67
N GLY A 78 1.61 -4.38 -9.71
CA GLY A 78 0.49 -4.45 -10.62
C GLY A 78 -0.50 -3.31 -10.42
N ALA A 79 -0.74 -2.91 -9.17
CA ALA A 79 -1.58 -1.77 -8.83
C ALA A 79 -1.00 -0.46 -9.39
N ILE A 80 0.30 -0.22 -9.21
CA ILE A 80 1.01 0.95 -9.74
C ILE A 80 0.99 0.99 -11.28
N GLN A 81 1.18 -0.16 -11.94
CA GLN A 81 1.15 -0.26 -13.39
C GLN A 81 -0.26 -0.32 -13.99
N GLY A 82 -1.31 -0.38 -13.15
CA GLY A 82 -2.70 -0.49 -13.61
C GLY A 82 -3.04 -1.81 -14.29
N VAL A 83 -2.33 -2.91 -13.97
CA VAL A 83 -2.53 -4.24 -14.57
C VAL A 83 -2.77 -5.32 -13.51
N ARG A 84 -3.44 -6.42 -13.86
CA ARG A 84 -3.44 -7.62 -13.01
C ARG A 84 -2.00 -8.08 -12.82
N TRP A 85 -1.58 -8.42 -11.60
CA TRP A 85 -0.18 -8.74 -11.33
C TRP A 85 0.35 -9.95 -12.14
N HIS A 86 -0.53 -10.86 -12.54
CA HIS A 86 -0.20 -11.96 -13.44
C HIS A 86 0.32 -11.48 -14.81
N SER A 87 -0.10 -10.30 -15.26
CA SER A 87 0.28 -9.65 -16.52
C SER A 87 1.55 -8.82 -16.43
N LEU A 88 2.18 -8.69 -15.24
CA LEU A 88 3.51 -8.10 -15.13
C LEU A 88 4.50 -8.87 -16.00
N SER A 89 5.41 -8.14 -16.65
CA SER A 89 6.46 -8.73 -17.48
C SER A 89 7.34 -9.68 -16.66
N ASP A 90 7.92 -10.67 -17.33
CA ASP A 90 8.86 -11.60 -16.67
C ASP A 90 10.10 -10.88 -16.13
N GLU A 91 10.50 -9.77 -16.77
CA GLU A 91 11.57 -8.90 -16.30
C GLU A 91 11.23 -8.24 -14.97
N THR A 92 10.07 -7.57 -14.88
CA THR A 92 9.61 -6.94 -13.65
C THR A 92 9.45 -7.98 -12.53
N LYS A 93 8.85 -9.15 -12.81
CA LYS A 93 8.72 -10.22 -11.80
C LYS A 93 10.08 -10.71 -11.32
N ARG A 94 11.06 -10.84 -12.22
CA ARG A 94 12.44 -11.25 -11.88
C ARG A 94 13.11 -10.22 -10.96
N GLU A 95 13.01 -8.93 -11.27
CA GLU A 95 13.57 -7.86 -10.43
C GLU A 95 12.95 -7.83 -9.03
N LEU A 96 11.62 -7.90 -8.95
CA LEU A 96 10.91 -7.93 -7.66
C LEU A 96 11.24 -9.19 -6.86
N LYS A 97 11.41 -10.34 -7.51
CA LYS A 97 11.85 -11.58 -6.85
C LYS A 97 13.29 -11.50 -6.34
N GLN A 98 14.18 -10.83 -7.06
CA GLN A 98 15.55 -10.59 -6.61
C GLN A 98 15.58 -9.66 -5.40
N PHE A 99 14.83 -8.55 -5.46
CA PHE A 99 14.65 -7.64 -4.35
C PHE A 99 14.11 -8.37 -3.11
N PHE A 100 13.01 -9.13 -3.24
CA PHE A 100 12.41 -9.86 -2.11
C PHE A 100 13.37 -10.87 -1.46
N LYS A 101 14.24 -11.51 -2.24
CA LYS A 101 15.24 -12.45 -1.71
C LYS A 101 16.39 -11.75 -0.95
N ALA A 102 16.57 -10.46 -1.15
CA ALA A 102 17.61 -9.66 -0.51
C ALA A 102 17.12 -8.95 0.77
N LEU A 103 15.82 -9.04 1.08
CA LEU A 103 15.20 -8.57 2.32
C LEU A 103 15.33 -9.61 3.44
#